data_AF-X1BBY3-F1
#
_entry.id   AF-X1BBY3-F1
#
_cell.length_a   1.000
_cell.length_b   1.000
_cell.length_c   1.000
_cell.angle_alpha   90.00
_cell.angle_beta   90.00
_cell.angle_gamma   90.00
#
_symmetry.space_group_name_H-M   'P 1'
#
loop_
_entity.id
_entity.type
_entity.pdbx_description
1 polymer ?
#
loop_
_entity_poly.entity_id
_entity_poly.type
_entity_poly.pdbx_seq_one_letter_code
_entity_poly.pdbx_strand_id
1 'polypeptide(L)'
;LIDDAWQIGEFTVVNGSVTLPADETGKLYAVGLPVIGLLKTWEIKDNLQFTGLGTQRRWNRLDTRILNSSLPLIYGERAPDRRPVIPMGESDNVRAGIHDIRQNVVGYEDGAIIVEQDRPYPLYLMAFFGQYQVEDN
;
A
#
# COMPACT_ATOMS: atom_id res chain seq x y z
N LEU A 1 -24.22 1.03 12.98
CA LEU A 1 -24.08 0.20 11.76
C LEU A 1 -22.88 0.76 11.05
N ILE A 2 -21.75 0.08 11.19
CA ILE A 2 -20.50 0.49 10.54
C ILE A 2 -20.66 0.06 9.08
N ASP A 3 -20.81 1.05 8.19
CA ASP A 3 -21.08 0.92 6.76
C ASP A 3 -19.80 0.70 5.93
N ASP A 4 -18.76 0.14 6.55
CA ASP A 4 -17.45 -0.03 5.91
C ASP A 4 -16.94 -1.45 6.20
N ALA A 5 -17.72 -2.42 5.75
CA ALA A 5 -17.44 -3.85 5.87
C ALA A 5 -16.43 -4.29 4.79
N TRP A 6 -15.18 -3.82 4.87
CA TRP A 6 -14.06 -4.45 4.16
C TRP A 6 -13.30 -5.47 5.03
N GLN A 7 -13.73 -5.68 6.29
CA GLN A 7 -13.13 -6.67 7.19
C GLN A 7 -13.62 -8.12 6.96
N ILE A 8 -14.43 -8.37 5.93
CA ILE A 8 -14.93 -9.71 5.62
C ILE A 8 -13.95 -10.31 4.61
N GLY A 9 -13.01 -11.11 5.11
CA GLY A 9 -11.81 -11.59 4.43
C GLY A 9 -12.02 -12.43 3.15
N GLU A 10 -11.01 -13.20 2.77
CA GLU A 10 -11.07 -14.01 1.54
C GLU A 10 -11.93 -15.27 1.75
N PHE A 11 -12.92 -15.46 0.89
CA PHE A 11 -13.75 -16.66 0.87
C PHE A 11 -13.56 -17.44 -0.43
N THR A 12 -13.47 -18.76 -0.32
CA THR A 12 -13.43 -19.65 -1.48
C THR A 12 -14.85 -20.05 -1.87
N VAL A 13 -15.16 -19.94 -3.16
CA VAL A 13 -16.45 -20.38 -3.70
C VAL A 13 -16.39 -21.89 -3.88
N VAL A 14 -17.22 -22.63 -3.15
CA VAL A 14 -17.35 -24.09 -3.30
C VAL A 14 -18.73 -24.39 -3.87
N ASN A 15 -18.78 -25.03 -5.03
CA ASN A 15 -20.01 -25.41 -5.74
C ASN A 15 -21.00 -24.25 -5.97
N GLY A 16 -20.48 -23.04 -6.25
CA GLY A 16 -21.30 -21.85 -6.49
C GLY A 16 -21.90 -21.22 -5.23
N SER A 17 -21.46 -21.63 -4.04
CA SER A 17 -21.88 -21.06 -2.75
C SER A 17 -20.69 -20.60 -1.91
N VAL A 18 -20.92 -19.60 -1.06
CA VAL A 18 -19.96 -19.09 -0.08
C VAL A 18 -20.60 -19.19 1.29
N THR A 19 -19.88 -19.73 2.27
CA THR A 19 -20.35 -19.84 3.65
C THR A 19 -19.79 -18.68 4.46
N LEU A 20 -20.68 -17.78 4.91
CA LEU A 20 -20.32 -16.68 5.81
C LEU A 20 -20.41 -17.14 7.27
N PRO A 21 -19.48 -16.76 8.15
CA PRO A 21 -19.57 -17.05 9.58
C PRO A 21 -20.78 -16.34 10.21
N ALA A 22 -21.35 -16.95 11.26
CA ALA A 22 -22.63 -16.53 11.85
C ALA A 22 -22.61 -15.09 12.43
N ASP A 23 -21.44 -14.55 12.74
CA ASP A 23 -21.29 -13.20 13.29
C ASP A 23 -21.44 -12.11 12.22
N GLU A 24 -21.39 -12.47 10.93
CA GLU A 24 -21.48 -11.56 9.79
C GLU A 24 -22.91 -11.45 9.22
N THR A 25 -23.93 -11.65 10.06
CA THR A 25 -25.34 -11.65 9.63
C THR A 25 -25.83 -10.21 9.38
N GLY A 26 -25.41 -9.63 8.26
CA GLY A 26 -25.85 -8.34 7.73
C GLY A 26 -27.07 -8.45 6.80
N LYS A 27 -27.70 -7.31 6.50
CA LYS A 27 -28.83 -7.23 5.54
C LYS A 27 -28.39 -7.00 4.09
N LEU A 28 -27.14 -6.59 3.86
CA LEU A 28 -26.60 -6.26 2.55
C LEU A 28 -25.17 -6.77 2.45
N TYR A 29 -24.89 -7.56 1.43
CA TYR A 29 -23.57 -8.12 1.16
C TYR A 29 -23.09 -7.59 -0.19
N ALA A 30 -21.89 -7.03 -0.20
CA ALA A 30 -21.17 -6.73 -1.43
C ALA A 30 -20.16 -7.86 -1.67
N VAL A 31 -20.28 -8.53 -2.82
CA VAL A 31 -19.37 -9.62 -3.22
C VAL A 31 -18.68 -9.19 -4.50
N GLY A 32 -17.36 -9.33 -4.53
CA GLY A 32 -16.53 -8.99 -5.69
C GLY A 32 -15.25 -9.81 -5.69
N LEU A 33 -14.56 -9.80 -6.83
CA LEU A 33 -13.22 -10.36 -6.92
C LEU A 33 -12.23 -9.36 -6.31
N PRO A 34 -11.28 -9.81 -5.46
CA PRO A 34 -10.21 -8.93 -5.00
C PRO A 34 -9.35 -8.53 -6.19
N VAL A 35 -9.12 -7.23 -6.34
CA VAL A 35 -8.23 -6.67 -7.35
C VAL A 35 -7.02 -6.12 -6.61
N ILE A 36 -5.84 -6.69 -6.90
CA ILE A 36 -4.58 -6.20 -6.36
C ILE A 36 -3.95 -5.29 -7.41
N GLY A 37 -3.82 -4.01 -7.07
CA GLY A 37 -3.09 -3.04 -7.88
C GLY A 37 -1.59 -3.13 -7.60
N LEU A 38 -0.78 -3.41 -8.60
CA LEU A 38 0.68 -3.45 -8.47
C LEU A 38 1.33 -2.36 -9.33
N LEU A 39 2.22 -1.60 -8.71
CA LEU A 39 3.08 -0.62 -9.36
C LEU A 39 4.53 -0.91 -8.99
N LYS A 40 5.38 -1.09 -9.99
CA LYS A 40 6.83 -1.13 -9.81
C LYS A 40 7.45 0.01 -10.62
N THR A 41 8.19 0.89 -9.98
CA THR A 41 8.93 1.94 -10.70
C THR A 41 10.17 1.35 -11.38
N TRP A 42 10.70 2.07 -12.36
CA TRP A 42 12.04 1.77 -12.86
C TRP A 42 13.10 2.07 -11.81
N GLU A 43 14.26 1.41 -11.93
CA GLU A 43 15.45 1.76 -11.16
C GLU A 43 15.83 3.21 -11.42
N ILE A 44 16.19 3.94 -10.37
CA ILE A 44 16.69 5.31 -10.54
C ILE A 44 18.07 5.25 -11.19
N LYS A 45 18.18 5.78 -12.41
CA LYS A 45 19.46 6.01 -13.07
C LYS A 45 20.11 7.26 -12.48
N ASP A 46 20.68 7.12 -11.30
CA ASP A 46 21.50 8.19 -10.74
C ASP A 46 22.92 8.07 -11.27
N ASN A 47 23.13 8.46 -12.53
CA ASN A 47 24.41 8.95 -13.01
C ASN A 47 24.24 9.66 -14.37
N LEU A 48 24.70 10.90 -14.44
CA LEU A 48 24.99 11.63 -15.68
C LEU A 48 26.12 10.96 -16.50
N GLN A 49 26.84 9.99 -15.91
CA GLN A 49 27.83 9.14 -16.58
C GLN A 49 27.46 7.66 -16.46
N PHE A 50 27.00 7.10 -17.57
CA PHE A 50 26.95 5.69 -17.96
C PHE A 50 26.84 4.59 -16.88
N THR A 51 25.72 3.84 -16.99
CA THR A 51 25.37 2.55 -16.37
C THR A 51 25.19 2.51 -14.86
N GLY A 52 24.08 3.09 -14.39
CA GLY A 52 23.50 2.82 -13.07
C GLY A 52 22.45 1.70 -13.06
N LEU A 53 22.44 0.78 -14.02
CA LEU A 53 21.51 -0.36 -13.99
C LEU A 53 22.24 -1.56 -13.36
N GLY A 54 21.62 -2.21 -12.38
CA GLY A 54 22.18 -3.39 -11.71
C GLY A 54 23.16 -3.13 -10.56
N THR A 55 23.29 -1.89 -10.08
CA THR A 55 24.01 -1.59 -8.84
C THR A 55 23.06 -1.76 -7.65
N GLN A 56 23.55 -2.37 -6.56
CA GLN A 56 22.78 -2.51 -5.33
C GLN A 56 22.53 -1.15 -4.68
N ARG A 57 21.26 -0.83 -4.41
CA ARG A 57 20.80 0.45 -3.88
C ARG A 57 19.77 0.27 -2.80
N ARG A 58 19.69 1.27 -1.93
CA ARG A 58 18.72 1.28 -0.83
C ARG A 58 18.12 2.66 -0.65
N TRP A 59 16.82 2.70 -0.42
CA TRP A 59 16.13 3.89 0.08
C TRP A 59 16.30 3.99 1.59
N ASN A 60 17.24 4.82 2.05
CA ASN A 60 17.40 5.10 3.47
C ASN A 60 16.17 5.78 4.06
N ARG A 61 15.56 6.65 3.25
CA ARG A 61 14.29 7.30 3.56
C ARG A 61 13.50 7.48 2.27
N LEU A 62 12.30 6.90 2.23
CA LEU A 62 11.33 7.07 1.16
C LEU A 62 10.09 7.77 1.75
N ASP A 63 9.76 8.92 1.20
CA ASP A 63 8.52 9.64 1.49
C ASP A 63 7.59 9.49 0.27
N THR A 64 6.42 8.88 0.47
CA THR A 64 5.40 8.68 -0.57
C THR A 64 4.25 9.65 -0.33
N ARG A 65 3.95 10.48 -1.33
CA ARG A 65 2.84 11.45 -1.26
C ARG A 65 1.59 10.88 -1.89
N ILE A 66 0.52 10.85 -1.09
CA ILE A 66 -0.81 10.41 -1.49
C ILE A 66 -1.83 11.55 -1.39
N LEU A 67 -2.91 11.44 -2.16
CA LEU A 67 -4.03 12.39 -2.14
C LEU A 67 -5.36 11.66 -2.02
N ASN A 68 -6.15 11.94 -0.98
CA ASN A 68 -7.51 11.39 -0.83
C ASN A 68 -7.58 9.88 -1.09
N SER A 69 -6.63 9.12 -0.53
CA SER A 69 -6.45 7.72 -0.89
C SER A 69 -6.34 6.82 0.32
N SER A 70 -6.55 5.53 0.09
CA SER A 70 -6.16 4.50 1.03
C SER A 70 -4.64 4.39 1.14
N LEU A 71 -4.18 3.80 2.23
CA LEU A 71 -2.77 3.56 2.51
C LEU A 71 -2.30 2.31 1.75
N PRO A 72 -1.41 2.44 0.75
CA PRO A 72 -0.87 1.29 0.05
C PRO A 72 0.17 0.56 0.91
N LEU A 73 0.46 -0.67 0.51
CA LEU A 73 1.63 -1.42 0.93
C LEU A 73 2.83 -0.96 0.09
N ILE A 74 3.95 -0.69 0.72
CA ILE A 74 5.19 -0.31 0.04
C ILE A 74 6.27 -1.23 0.59
N TYR A 75 6.91 -2.01 -0.30
CA TYR A 75 7.74 -3.16 0.08
C TYR A 75 7.05 -4.13 1.07
N GLY A 76 5.73 -4.32 0.91
CA GLY A 76 4.94 -5.20 1.78
C GLY A 76 4.59 -4.62 3.16
N GLU A 77 5.06 -3.42 3.50
CA GLU A 77 4.73 -2.75 4.77
C GLU A 77 3.68 -1.66 4.57
N ARG A 78 2.67 -1.62 5.44
CA ARG A 78 1.64 -0.57 5.47
C ARG A 78 1.92 0.42 6.58
N ALA A 79 1.75 1.71 6.27
CA ALA A 79 1.71 2.72 7.32
C ALA A 79 0.53 2.47 8.29
N PRO A 80 0.67 2.86 9.57
CA PRO A 80 -0.42 2.78 10.54
C PRO A 80 -1.66 3.49 9.99
N ASP A 81 -2.81 2.84 10.06
CA ASP A 81 -4.08 3.33 9.54
C ASP A 81 -4.70 4.43 10.42
N ARG A 82 -4.65 4.25 11.73
CA ARG A 82 -5.29 5.14 12.70
C ARG A 82 -4.56 6.48 12.92
N ARG A 83 -5.32 7.57 12.90
CA ARG A 83 -4.91 8.89 13.42
C ARG A 83 -5.35 9.08 14.87
N PRO A 84 -4.62 9.86 15.69
CA PRO A 84 -4.98 10.10 17.09
C PRO A 84 -6.38 10.70 17.32
N VAL A 85 -6.92 11.40 16.31
CA VAL A 85 -8.25 12.04 16.34
C VAL A 85 -9.40 11.04 16.16
N ILE A 86 -9.12 9.83 15.67
CA ILE A 86 -10.14 8.82 15.38
C ILE A 86 -10.45 8.03 16.65
N PRO A 87 -11.73 7.81 16.98
CA PRO A 87 -12.14 6.99 18.12
C PRO A 87 -11.48 5.61 18.12
N MET A 88 -11.27 5.05 19.31
CA MET A 88 -10.70 3.72 19.43
C MET A 88 -11.68 2.67 18.86
N GLY A 89 -11.19 1.80 17.99
CA GLY A 89 -11.99 0.79 17.29
C GLY A 89 -12.37 1.15 15.85
N GLU A 90 -12.15 2.40 15.43
CA GLU A 90 -12.38 2.85 14.06
C GLU A 90 -11.05 2.95 13.30
N SER A 91 -11.05 2.50 12.04
CA SER A 91 -9.91 2.62 11.12
C SER A 91 -10.12 3.76 10.13
N ASP A 92 -9.04 4.43 9.75
CA ASP A 92 -9.06 5.43 8.67
C ASP A 92 -8.81 4.74 7.33
N ASN A 93 -9.87 4.27 6.69
CA ASN A 93 -9.74 3.53 5.44
C ASN A 93 -9.23 4.40 4.28
N VAL A 94 -9.65 5.68 4.23
CA VAL A 94 -9.26 6.65 3.20
C VAL A 94 -8.84 7.96 3.85
N ARG A 95 -7.58 8.35 3.66
CA ARG A 95 -7.05 9.60 4.20
C ARG A 95 -7.39 10.77 3.29
N ALA A 96 -8.35 11.58 3.73
CA ALA A 96 -8.66 12.85 3.07
C ALA A 96 -7.51 13.87 3.22
N GLY A 97 -7.15 14.52 2.12
CA GLY A 97 -6.06 15.49 2.00
C GLY A 97 -4.80 14.94 1.36
N ILE A 98 -3.75 15.77 1.32
CA ILE A 98 -2.40 15.39 0.91
C ILE A 98 -1.66 14.88 2.14
N HIS A 99 -1.10 13.68 2.05
CA HIS A 99 -0.32 13.08 3.14
C HIS A 99 0.99 12.51 2.62
N ASP A 100 2.05 12.74 3.38
CA ASP A 100 3.37 12.17 3.13
C ASP A 100 3.59 11.00 4.11
N ILE A 101 3.80 9.81 3.55
CA ILE A 101 4.06 8.58 4.30
C ILE A 101 5.55 8.32 4.23
N ARG A 102 6.20 8.30 5.39
CA ARG A 102 7.61 7.95 5.50
C ARG A 102 7.78 6.46 5.77
N GLN A 103 8.64 5.83 4.97
CA GLN A 103 9.13 4.48 5.20
C GLN A 103 10.65 4.43 5.03
N ASN A 104 11.28 3.54 5.78
CA ASN A 104 12.69 3.26 5.66
C ASN A 104 12.82 1.85 5.13
N VAL A 105 13.44 1.68 3.97
CA VAL A 105 13.65 0.36 3.40
C VAL A 105 14.92 -0.22 4.02
N VAL A 106 14.85 -1.48 4.45
CA VAL A 106 15.99 -2.22 4.99
C VAL A 106 16.40 -3.26 3.95
N GLY A 107 17.71 -3.34 3.66
CA GLY A 107 18.25 -4.21 2.61
C GLY A 107 18.63 -3.42 1.36
N TYR A 108 19.58 -3.98 0.60
CA TYR A 108 19.95 -3.49 -0.72
C TYR A 108 19.18 -4.25 -1.78
N GLU A 109 18.51 -3.52 -2.67
CA GLU A 109 17.77 -4.07 -3.82
C GLU A 109 18.22 -3.34 -5.11
N ASP A 110 17.37 -3.38 -6.15
CA ASP A 110 17.57 -2.69 -7.42
C ASP A 110 17.26 -1.17 -7.34
N GLY A 111 16.71 -0.72 -6.20
CA GLY A 111 16.29 0.66 -5.99
C GLY A 111 14.93 1.00 -6.61
N ALA A 112 14.23 0.02 -7.19
CA ALA A 112 12.87 0.17 -7.69
C ALA A 112 11.87 0.21 -6.53
N ILE A 113 10.91 1.12 -6.59
CA ILE A 113 9.85 1.22 -5.58
C ILE A 113 8.71 0.31 -5.98
N ILE A 114 8.36 -0.61 -5.08
CA ILE A 114 7.23 -1.53 -5.24
C ILE A 114 6.09 -1.03 -4.36
N VAL A 115 4.96 -0.73 -4.99
CA VAL A 115 3.72 -0.33 -4.33
C VAL A 115 2.62 -1.32 -4.68
N GLU A 116 1.94 -1.80 -3.66
CA GLU A 116 0.84 -2.73 -3.75
C GLU A 116 -0.40 -2.14 -3.08
N GLN A 117 -1.55 -2.26 -3.74
CA GLN A 117 -2.85 -1.93 -3.17
C GLN A 117 -3.73 -3.17 -3.18
N ASP A 118 -3.97 -3.70 -1.99
CA ASP A 118 -4.85 -4.83 -1.72
C ASP A 118 -6.27 -4.40 -1.37
N ARG A 119 -6.47 -3.15 -0.92
CA ARG A 119 -7.79 -2.64 -0.53
C ARG A 119 -8.57 -2.10 -1.73
N PRO A 120 -9.89 -2.33 -1.82
CA PRO A 120 -10.77 -1.84 -2.89
C PRO A 120 -11.14 -0.36 -2.70
N TYR A 121 -10.16 0.46 -2.36
CA TYR A 121 -10.30 1.90 -2.20
C TYR A 121 -9.43 2.61 -3.24
N PRO A 122 -9.80 3.84 -3.65
CA PRO A 122 -9.00 4.57 -4.63
C PRO A 122 -7.59 4.85 -4.09
N LEU A 123 -6.58 4.58 -4.92
CA LEU A 123 -5.19 4.94 -4.69
C LEU A 123 -4.77 6.06 -5.64
N TYR A 124 -4.46 7.24 -5.12
CA TYR A 124 -3.88 8.34 -5.89
C TYR A 124 -2.48 8.67 -5.37
N LEU A 125 -1.47 8.26 -6.14
CA LEU A 125 -0.07 8.55 -5.88
C LEU A 125 0.32 9.84 -6.60
N MET A 126 0.89 10.79 -5.87
CA MET A 126 1.33 12.06 -6.45
C MET A 126 2.83 12.08 -6.73
N ALA A 127 3.65 11.59 -5.79
CA ALA A 127 5.10 11.65 -5.89
C ALA A 127 5.77 10.64 -4.97
N PHE A 128 6.96 10.21 -5.38
CA PHE A 128 7.94 9.53 -4.55
C PHE A 128 9.16 10.43 -4.44
N PHE A 129 9.65 10.64 -3.22
CA PHE A 129 10.88 11.40 -3.00
C PHE A 129 11.58 10.88 -1.76
N GLY A 130 12.89 11.12 -1.64
CA GLY A 130 13.65 10.54 -0.56
C GLY A 130 15.15 10.65 -0.74
N GLN A 131 15.85 9.93 0.12
CA GLN A 131 17.30 9.78 0.08
C GLN A 131 17.61 8.30 -0.19
N TYR A 132 18.37 8.06 -1.27
CA TYR A 132 18.94 6.76 -1.56
C TYR A 132 20.42 6.74 -1.21
N GLN A 133 20.90 5.55 -0.90
CA GLN A 133 22.32 5.25 -0.74
C GLN A 133 22.68 4.17 -1.76
N VAL A 134 23.82 4.36 -2.41
CA VAL A 134 24.44 3.38 -3.28
C VAL A 134 25.46 2.61 -2.44
N GLU A 135 25.53 1.30 -2.63
CA GLU A 135 26.64 0.52 -2.07
C GLU A 135 27.89 0.83 -2.90
N ASP A 136 28.87 1.52 -2.30
CA ASP A 136 30.21 1.65 -2.88
C ASP A 136 30.93 0.31 -2.68
N ASN A 137 31.27 -0.35 -3.80
CA ASN A 137 32.15 -1.53 -3.82
C ASN A 137 33.56 -1.18 -3.35
#